data_AF-B7K3D8-F1
#
_entry.id   AF-B7K3D8-F1
#
_cell.length_a   1.000
_cell.length_b   1.000
_cell.length_c   1.000
_cell.angle_alpha   90.00
_cell.angle_beta   90.00
_cell.angle_gamma   90.00
#
_symmetry.space_group_name_H-M   'P 1'
#
loop_
_entity.id
_entity.type
_entity.pdbx_description
1 polymer ?
#
loop_
_entity_poly.entity_id
_entity_poly.type
_entity_poly.pdbx_seq_one_letter_code
_entity_poly.pdbx_strand_id
1 'polypeptide(L)'
;MADIPDFVHFEQHVAKLFKRWGWTVETAKTNQPGYDLIVKRGNYTGAVQVKWLNNNVSTPQLLKFANFLDTQAAKKQFNCGFFITTKGFGGPARALIKSWGNDVRIGCGIATESDLQWERGFSQNEETEEQVKEISSPNNNHKKLYFGVFTCKGGVGKTTVAAHLAGALALQGFDIALVDLDPEENLLRLVGDGVYVPNSGGVGNTIEVFKGEDWHEDSARNCKIIICDCSPALERNPKELIEKFDYCIIPTTLNPLGINKHGKVIKDTVREIRNINPNAHLFVLVNQFKQLTTNRFNLLRRTFLNVYQEISQTDDKFHCIDPEEVHIRSSDLLYYWGIHLLEDPDNPRSELAFQLVGGRCYPRDDFINLADYIERQTQIEHLRG
;
A
#
# COMPACT_ATOMS: atom_id res chain seq x y z
N MET A 1 -6.55 9.02 -24.81
CA MET A 1 -5.57 9.15 -23.70
C MET A 1 -4.22 8.92 -24.31
N ALA A 2 -3.23 9.74 -23.99
CA ALA A 2 -1.87 9.49 -24.46
C ALA A 2 -1.42 8.14 -23.90
N ASP A 3 -1.04 7.20 -24.78
CA ASP A 3 -0.46 5.93 -24.38
C ASP A 3 1.00 6.17 -23.98
N ILE A 4 1.17 6.70 -22.76
CA ILE A 4 2.47 7.08 -22.22
C ILE A 4 3.01 5.87 -21.45
N PRO A 5 4.20 5.34 -21.82
CA PRO A 5 4.61 4.00 -21.43
C PRO A 5 5.02 3.85 -19.96
N ASP A 6 5.51 4.94 -19.35
CA ASP A 6 6.05 4.90 -17.98
C ASP A 6 6.00 6.28 -17.31
N PHE A 7 6.40 6.31 -16.05
CA PHE A 7 6.46 7.55 -15.26
C PHE A 7 7.40 8.61 -15.86
N VAL A 8 8.56 8.23 -16.40
CA VAL A 8 9.57 9.18 -16.88
C VAL A 8 9.05 9.94 -18.09
N HIS A 9 8.46 9.24 -19.05
CA HIS A 9 7.82 9.86 -20.21
C HIS A 9 6.64 10.72 -19.79
N PHE A 10 5.91 10.32 -18.75
CA PHE A 10 4.78 11.09 -18.23
C PHE A 10 5.19 12.38 -17.53
N GLU A 11 6.20 12.33 -16.68
CA GLU A 11 6.79 13.51 -16.05
C GLU A 11 7.27 14.52 -17.09
N GLN A 12 7.99 14.04 -18.12
CA GLN A 12 8.44 14.89 -19.23
C GLN A 12 7.27 15.48 -20.03
N HIS A 13 6.22 14.70 -20.25
CA HIS A 13 5.01 15.16 -20.93
C HIS A 13 4.33 16.28 -20.14
N VAL A 14 4.11 16.09 -18.83
CA VAL A 14 3.54 17.12 -17.96
C VAL A 14 4.42 18.38 -17.93
N ALA A 15 5.74 18.23 -17.84
CA ALA A 15 6.67 19.36 -17.92
C ALA A 15 6.54 20.14 -19.24
N LYS A 16 6.36 19.46 -20.38
CA LYS A 16 6.12 20.09 -21.69
C LYS A 16 4.80 20.86 -21.72
N LEU A 17 3.73 20.32 -21.15
CA LEU A 17 2.43 21.01 -21.06
C LEU A 17 2.53 22.31 -20.27
N PHE A 18 3.15 22.28 -19.08
CA PHE A 18 3.36 23.50 -18.28
C PHE A 18 4.21 24.55 -19.01
N LYS A 19 5.30 24.14 -19.68
CA LYS A 19 6.12 25.05 -20.50
C LYS A 19 5.30 25.70 -21.62
N ARG A 20 4.48 24.91 -22.32
CA ARG A 20 3.60 25.40 -23.39
C ARG A 20 2.62 26.47 -22.88
N TRP A 21 2.22 26.40 -21.62
CA TRP A 21 1.36 27.40 -20.99
C TRP A 21 2.13 28.53 -20.31
N GLY A 22 3.41 28.73 -20.61
CA GLY A 22 4.19 29.86 -20.09
C GLY A 22 4.65 29.70 -18.63
N TRP A 23 4.72 28.47 -18.12
CA TRP A 23 5.37 28.20 -16.81
C TRP A 23 6.83 27.83 -17.01
N THR A 24 7.71 28.35 -16.17
CA THR A 24 9.07 27.79 -16.03
C THR A 24 8.97 26.50 -15.23
N VAL A 25 9.70 25.45 -15.65
CA VAL A 25 9.64 24.12 -15.00
C VAL A 25 11.02 23.69 -14.55
N GLU A 26 11.13 23.30 -13.29
CA GLU A 26 12.33 22.72 -12.67
C GLU A 26 11.97 21.33 -12.12
N THR A 27 12.78 20.31 -12.41
CA THR A 27 12.59 18.97 -11.84
C THR A 27 13.05 18.96 -10.38
N ALA A 28 12.32 18.24 -9.51
CA ALA A 28 12.69 18.05 -8.13
C ALA A 28 14.08 17.40 -8.02
N LYS A 29 14.83 17.75 -6.97
CA LYS A 29 16.10 17.08 -6.67
C LYS A 29 15.80 15.65 -6.21
N THR A 30 16.74 14.74 -6.44
CA THR A 30 16.68 13.37 -5.93
C THR A 30 16.38 13.38 -4.42
N ASN A 31 15.43 12.56 -3.99
CA ASN A 31 14.95 12.42 -2.60
C ASN A 31 14.18 13.61 -2.02
N GLN A 32 13.62 14.51 -2.84
CA GLN A 32 12.64 15.49 -2.34
C GLN A 32 11.24 14.86 -2.26
N PRO A 33 10.67 14.69 -1.05
CA PRO A 33 9.34 14.11 -0.91
C PRO A 33 8.25 15.13 -1.26
N GLY A 34 7.16 14.65 -1.86
CA GLY A 34 5.90 15.39 -2.00
C GLY A 34 5.65 16.07 -3.34
N TYR A 35 6.65 16.19 -4.22
CA TYR A 35 6.49 16.75 -5.57
C TYR A 35 7.57 16.25 -6.53
N ASP A 36 7.27 16.29 -7.82
CA ASP A 36 8.14 15.84 -8.91
C ASP A 36 8.65 17.02 -9.74
N LEU A 37 7.83 18.06 -9.92
CA LEU A 37 8.21 19.30 -10.61
C LEU A 37 7.90 20.53 -9.76
N ILE A 38 8.67 21.58 -9.99
CA ILE A 38 8.38 22.93 -9.53
C ILE A 38 8.01 23.74 -10.77
N VAL A 39 6.87 24.42 -10.73
CA VAL A 39 6.41 25.31 -11.79
C VAL A 39 6.30 26.73 -11.28
N LYS A 40 6.79 27.72 -12.04
CA LYS A 40 6.68 29.13 -11.67
C LYS A 40 6.10 29.96 -12.81
N ARG A 41 5.22 30.89 -12.46
CA ARG A 41 4.62 31.86 -13.40
C ARG A 41 4.12 33.08 -12.63
N GLY A 42 4.68 34.25 -12.93
CA GLY A 42 4.41 35.47 -12.18
C GLY A 42 4.67 35.27 -10.69
N ASN A 43 3.66 35.52 -9.86
CA ASN A 43 3.74 35.34 -8.40
C ASN A 43 3.48 33.91 -7.94
N TYR A 44 3.17 32.98 -8.84
CA TYR A 44 2.88 31.59 -8.48
C TYR A 44 4.15 30.74 -8.48
N THR A 45 4.34 30.00 -7.40
CA THR A 45 5.33 28.92 -7.31
C THR A 45 4.58 27.68 -6.86
N GLY A 46 4.41 26.74 -7.79
CA GLY A 46 3.61 25.54 -7.62
C GLY A 46 4.47 24.29 -7.46
N ALA A 47 4.09 23.43 -6.52
CA ALA A 47 4.56 22.06 -6.49
C ALA A 47 3.67 21.21 -7.42
N VAL A 48 4.26 20.41 -8.30
CA VAL A 48 3.52 19.48 -9.15
C VAL A 48 3.83 18.07 -8.70
N GLN A 49 2.80 17.31 -8.35
CA GLN A 49 2.90 15.86 -8.17
C GLN A 49 2.31 15.16 -9.39
N VAL A 50 3.11 14.29 -9.98
CA VAL A 50 2.79 13.53 -11.18
C VAL A 50 2.50 12.08 -10.79
N LYS A 51 1.38 11.54 -11.25
CA LYS A 51 0.94 10.17 -10.97
C LYS A 51 0.64 9.42 -12.26
N TRP A 52 1.64 8.71 -12.77
CA TRP A 52 1.45 7.71 -13.81
C TRP A 52 0.78 6.48 -13.19
N LEU A 53 -0.44 6.20 -13.59
CA LEU A 53 -1.28 5.13 -13.04
C LEU A 53 -2.00 4.37 -14.17
N ASN A 54 -2.32 3.11 -13.92
CA ASN A 54 -3.24 2.32 -14.74
C ASN A 54 -4.69 2.39 -14.23
N ASN A 55 -4.87 2.70 -12.96
CA ASN A 55 -6.14 2.94 -12.28
C ASN A 55 -6.36 4.43 -11.97
N ASN A 56 -7.53 4.76 -11.42
CA ASN A 56 -7.83 6.11 -10.98
C ASN A 56 -7.09 6.45 -9.67
N VAL A 57 -6.77 7.73 -9.52
CA VAL A 57 -6.23 8.31 -8.28
C VAL A 57 -7.16 8.04 -7.11
N SER A 58 -6.58 7.57 -6.02
CA SER A 58 -7.27 7.29 -4.77
C SER A 58 -7.27 8.48 -3.81
N THR A 59 -8.21 8.47 -2.86
CA THR A 59 -8.34 9.49 -1.82
C THR A 59 -7.06 9.65 -0.98
N PRO A 60 -6.38 8.57 -0.52
CA PRO A 60 -5.14 8.69 0.22
C PRO A 60 -4.03 9.43 -0.52
N GLN A 61 -3.89 9.21 -1.84
CA GLN A 61 -2.87 9.88 -2.65
C GLN A 61 -3.08 11.41 -2.65
N LEU A 62 -4.34 11.86 -2.81
CA LEU A 62 -4.69 13.28 -2.75
C LEU A 62 -4.49 13.89 -1.36
N LEU A 63 -4.93 13.19 -0.31
CA LEU A 63 -4.76 13.67 1.07
C LEU A 63 -3.29 13.83 1.42
N LYS A 64 -2.43 12.90 0.97
CA LYS A 64 -0.99 12.99 1.19
C LYS A 64 -0.40 14.24 0.54
N PHE A 65 -0.79 14.56 -0.70
CA PHE A 65 -0.32 15.76 -1.38
C PHE A 65 -0.80 17.04 -0.72
N ALA A 66 -2.09 17.12 -0.39
CA ALA A 66 -2.66 18.25 0.34
C ALA A 66 -1.96 18.46 1.69
N ASN A 67 -1.74 17.39 2.44
CA ASN A 67 -1.03 17.45 3.71
C ASN A 67 0.44 17.88 3.56
N PHE A 68 1.14 17.43 2.50
CA PHE A 68 2.46 17.93 2.14
C PHE A 68 2.47 19.44 1.94
N LEU A 69 1.54 19.97 1.14
CA LEU A 69 1.40 21.40 0.89
C LEU A 69 1.08 22.19 2.17
N ASP A 70 0.45 21.54 3.16
CA ASP A 70 0.14 22.17 4.44
C ASP A 70 1.33 22.28 5.41
N THR A 71 2.43 21.58 5.13
CA THR A 71 3.64 21.65 5.96
C THR A 71 4.27 23.05 5.93
N GLN A 72 4.94 23.42 7.03
CA GLN A 72 5.65 24.71 7.12
C GLN A 72 6.76 24.85 6.08
N ALA A 73 7.42 23.75 5.71
CA ALA A 73 8.45 23.75 4.67
C ALA A 73 7.84 24.03 3.29
N ALA A 74 6.75 23.33 2.94
CA ALA A 74 6.07 23.54 1.66
C ALA A 74 5.48 24.95 1.57
N LYS A 75 4.81 25.46 2.61
CA LYS A 75 4.22 26.82 2.63
C LYS A 75 5.24 27.95 2.47
N LYS A 76 6.52 27.73 2.81
CA LYS A 76 7.60 28.69 2.56
C LYS A 76 8.05 28.74 1.11
N GLN A 77 7.84 27.65 0.37
CA GLN A 77 8.34 27.49 -0.99
C GLN A 77 7.23 27.59 -2.05
N PHE A 78 6.03 27.12 -1.73
CA PHE A 78 4.92 26.95 -2.66
C PHE A 78 3.68 27.70 -2.19
N ASN A 79 2.96 28.30 -3.14
CA ASN A 79 1.69 28.99 -2.89
C ASN A 79 0.53 28.45 -3.74
N CYS A 80 0.78 27.39 -4.51
CA CYS A 80 -0.21 26.54 -5.16
C CYS A 80 0.34 25.12 -5.35
N GLY A 81 -0.53 24.18 -5.74
CA GLY A 81 -0.15 22.81 -6.07
C GLY A 81 -0.90 22.27 -7.27
N PHE A 82 -0.31 21.31 -7.97
CA PHE A 82 -0.92 20.63 -9.10
C PHE A 82 -0.76 19.11 -8.95
N PHE A 83 -1.87 18.38 -9.00
CA PHE A 83 -1.89 16.93 -8.96
C PHE A 83 -2.32 16.40 -10.33
N ILE A 84 -1.37 15.83 -11.07
CA ILE A 84 -1.55 15.48 -12.48
C ILE A 84 -1.44 13.97 -12.68
N THR A 85 -2.43 13.34 -13.31
CA THR A 85 -2.47 11.89 -13.52
C THR A 85 -2.73 11.47 -14.97
N THR A 86 -2.33 10.26 -15.35
CA THR A 86 -2.61 9.65 -16.67
C THR A 86 -4.06 9.23 -16.86
N LYS A 87 -4.78 8.89 -15.78
CA LYS A 87 -6.11 8.25 -15.89
C LYS A 87 -7.24 9.18 -15.47
N GLY A 88 -7.41 9.38 -14.18
CA GLY A 88 -8.61 10.00 -13.64
C GLY A 88 -8.64 9.89 -12.12
N PHE A 89 -9.75 10.30 -11.53
CA PHE A 89 -9.93 10.32 -10.08
C PHE A 89 -11.09 9.42 -9.71
N GLY A 90 -10.91 8.58 -8.67
CA GLY A 90 -11.95 7.72 -8.15
C GLY A 90 -13.16 8.51 -7.65
N GLY A 91 -14.32 7.87 -7.51
CA GLY A 91 -15.52 8.52 -6.96
C GLY A 91 -15.26 9.24 -5.62
N PRO A 92 -14.66 8.57 -4.61
CA PRO A 92 -14.28 9.18 -3.34
C PRO A 92 -13.27 10.34 -3.51
N ALA A 93 -12.23 10.17 -4.33
CA ALA A 93 -11.26 11.20 -4.63
C ALA A 93 -11.90 12.46 -5.26
N ARG A 94 -12.84 12.29 -6.21
CA ARG A 94 -13.62 13.39 -6.78
C ARG A 94 -14.50 14.08 -5.74
N ALA A 95 -15.11 13.33 -4.83
CA ALA A 95 -15.90 13.89 -3.74
C ALA A 95 -15.02 14.75 -2.81
N LEU A 96 -13.79 14.30 -2.50
CA LEU A 96 -12.81 15.08 -1.75
C LEU A 96 -12.40 16.37 -2.49
N ILE A 97 -12.12 16.29 -3.80
CA ILE A 97 -11.78 17.49 -4.61
C ILE A 97 -12.91 18.54 -4.57
N LYS A 98 -14.17 18.09 -4.59
CA LYS A 98 -15.36 18.93 -4.52
C LYS A 98 -15.61 19.53 -3.14
N SER A 99 -15.14 18.88 -2.07
CA SER A 99 -15.33 19.37 -0.69
C SER A 99 -14.33 20.48 -0.31
N TRP A 100 -13.22 20.61 -1.04
CA TRP A 100 -12.24 21.67 -0.82
C TRP A 100 -12.82 23.06 -1.10
N GLY A 101 -12.69 23.97 -0.13
CA GLY A 101 -13.11 25.37 -0.27
C GLY A 101 -12.31 26.15 -1.30
N ASN A 102 -12.75 27.37 -1.62
CA ASN A 102 -12.14 28.23 -2.65
C ASN A 102 -10.70 28.66 -2.33
N ASP A 103 -10.31 28.63 -1.05
CA ASP A 103 -8.96 28.99 -0.62
C ASP A 103 -7.93 27.90 -0.90
N VAL A 104 -8.37 26.66 -1.21
CA VAL A 104 -7.49 25.55 -1.55
C VAL A 104 -7.00 25.72 -2.99
N ARG A 105 -5.72 26.08 -3.12
CA ARG A 105 -5.02 26.34 -4.37
C ARG A 105 -4.37 25.06 -4.96
N ILE A 106 -5.15 23.99 -5.03
CA ILE A 106 -4.73 22.72 -5.62
C ILE A 106 -5.53 22.48 -6.91
N GLY A 107 -4.82 22.41 -8.04
CA GLY A 107 -5.38 21.99 -9.32
C GLY A 107 -5.25 20.48 -9.51
N CYS A 108 -6.33 19.80 -9.91
CA CYS A 108 -6.35 18.36 -10.16
C CYS A 108 -6.68 18.10 -11.64
N GLY A 109 -5.71 17.55 -12.38
CA GLY A 109 -5.79 17.41 -13.83
C GLY A 109 -5.43 16.02 -14.34
N ILE A 110 -6.03 15.67 -15.48
CA ILE A 110 -5.77 14.43 -16.22
C ILE A 110 -5.03 14.80 -17.49
N ALA A 111 -3.84 14.24 -17.71
CA ALA A 111 -3.08 14.56 -18.91
C ALA A 111 -3.61 13.83 -20.14
N THR A 112 -3.82 14.60 -21.19
CA THR A 112 -4.10 14.14 -22.55
C THR A 112 -2.87 14.37 -23.42
N GLU A 113 -2.90 13.96 -24.69
CA GLU A 113 -1.78 14.17 -25.61
C GLU A 113 -1.39 15.64 -25.79
N SER A 114 -2.34 16.56 -25.65
CA SER A 114 -2.14 17.98 -25.99
C SER A 114 -2.50 18.97 -24.89
N ASP A 115 -3.17 18.53 -23.82
CA ASP A 115 -3.76 19.38 -22.78
C ASP A 115 -3.96 18.64 -21.44
N LEU A 116 -4.33 19.33 -20.36
CA LEU A 116 -4.87 18.73 -19.14
C LEU A 116 -6.39 18.92 -19.05
N GLN A 117 -7.12 17.83 -18.87
CA GLN A 117 -8.53 17.86 -18.50
C GLN A 117 -8.63 18.05 -16.98
N TRP A 118 -9.15 19.19 -16.54
CA TRP A 118 -9.21 19.53 -15.12
C TRP A 118 -10.49 19.02 -14.45
N GLU A 119 -10.34 18.21 -13.40
CA GLU A 119 -11.42 17.96 -12.42
C GLU A 119 -11.61 19.17 -11.50
N ARG A 120 -10.50 19.83 -11.16
CA ARG A 120 -10.46 21.13 -10.49
C ARG A 120 -9.36 21.96 -11.11
N GLY A 121 -9.74 22.97 -11.88
CA GLY A 121 -8.79 23.85 -12.54
C GLY A 121 -8.33 25.00 -11.65
N PHE A 122 -7.23 25.61 -12.05
CA PHE A 122 -6.84 26.95 -11.61
C PHE A 122 -7.42 27.95 -12.63
N SER A 123 -8.30 28.87 -12.23
CA SER A 123 -8.71 30.02 -13.07
C SER A 123 -7.65 31.14 -12.87
N GLN A 124 -7.20 31.95 -13.84
CA GLN A 124 -7.61 32.27 -15.21
C GLN A 124 -6.42 32.91 -15.98
N ASN A 125 -6.50 32.87 -17.33
CA ASN A 125 -6.03 33.81 -18.37
C ASN A 125 -4.56 34.29 -18.48
N GLU A 126 -4.19 34.49 -19.76
CA GLU A 126 -3.05 35.25 -20.34
C GLU A 126 -1.73 34.53 -20.63
N GLU A 127 -1.69 34.01 -21.87
CA GLU A 127 -0.57 33.56 -22.71
C GLU A 127 0.78 34.27 -22.51
N THR A 128 1.88 33.51 -22.63
CA THR A 128 3.12 33.93 -23.33
C THR A 128 4.11 32.77 -23.45
N GLU A 129 4.72 32.62 -24.62
CA GLU A 129 5.67 31.57 -25.02
C GLU A 129 7.13 31.98 -24.72
N GLU A 130 7.98 31.07 -24.24
CA GLU A 130 9.42 31.04 -24.60
C GLU A 130 10.15 29.73 -24.19
N GLN A 131 11.38 29.58 -24.70
CA GLN A 131 11.99 28.37 -25.30
C GLN A 131 12.74 27.37 -24.38
N VAL A 132 13.05 26.23 -25.01
CA VAL A 132 13.43 24.91 -24.49
C VAL A 132 14.88 24.79 -24.01
N LYS A 133 15.08 24.08 -22.88
CA LYS A 133 16.25 23.24 -22.60
C LYS A 133 15.80 21.88 -22.03
N GLU A 134 16.44 20.81 -22.53
CA GLU A 134 16.26 19.41 -22.13
C GLU A 134 16.82 19.16 -20.72
N ILE A 135 16.15 18.29 -19.96
CA ILE A 135 16.52 17.89 -18.60
C ILE A 135 16.58 16.37 -18.55
N SER A 136 17.71 15.84 -18.06
CA SER A 136 17.96 14.42 -17.80
C SER A 136 17.39 14.01 -16.44
N SER A 137 16.61 12.93 -16.41
CA SER A 137 15.99 12.35 -15.20
C SER A 137 16.93 11.34 -14.51
N PRO A 138 17.04 11.32 -13.16
CA PRO A 138 17.68 10.22 -12.44
C PRO A 138 16.67 9.09 -12.14
N ASN A 139 17.04 7.85 -12.48
CA ASN A 139 16.33 6.64 -12.09
C ASN A 139 16.49 6.40 -10.58
N ASN A 140 15.39 6.53 -9.84
CA ASN A 140 15.36 6.24 -8.39
C ASN A 140 14.89 4.79 -8.18
N ASN A 141 15.78 3.83 -8.42
CA ASN A 141 15.48 2.41 -8.21
C ASN A 141 15.82 2.02 -6.76
N HIS A 142 15.06 2.54 -5.80
CA HIS A 142 15.16 2.06 -4.41
C HIS A 142 14.63 0.62 -4.35
N LYS A 143 15.36 -0.27 -3.68
CA LYS A 143 14.92 -1.65 -3.49
C LYS A 143 13.61 -1.65 -2.72
N LYS A 144 12.54 -2.09 -3.37
CA LYS A 144 11.24 -2.30 -2.74
C LYS A 144 11.20 -3.68 -2.08
N LEU A 145 10.41 -3.81 -1.02
CA LEU A 145 10.17 -5.08 -0.34
C LEU A 145 8.81 -5.63 -0.75
N TYR A 146 8.74 -6.91 -1.09
CA TYR A 146 7.50 -7.57 -1.49
C TYR A 146 7.06 -8.63 -0.48
N PHE A 147 5.78 -8.57 -0.13
CA PHE A 147 5.08 -9.54 0.69
C PHE A 147 4.03 -10.27 -0.15
N GLY A 148 3.98 -11.59 -0.07
CA GLY A 148 2.87 -12.41 -0.57
C GLY A 148 2.05 -12.99 0.58
N VAL A 149 0.78 -12.65 0.70
CA VAL A 149 -0.11 -13.26 1.71
C VAL A 149 -0.91 -14.36 1.02
N PHE A 150 -0.52 -15.61 1.26
CA PHE A 150 -1.16 -16.79 0.66
C PHE A 150 -2.18 -17.39 1.60
N THR A 151 -3.11 -18.17 1.07
CA THR A 151 -3.91 -19.07 1.90
C THR A 151 -4.10 -20.42 1.24
N CYS A 152 -4.10 -21.46 2.07
CA CYS A 152 -4.40 -22.82 1.68
C CYS A 152 -5.92 -23.12 1.73
N LYS A 153 -6.75 -22.18 2.18
CA LYS A 153 -8.22 -22.30 2.26
C LYS A 153 -8.92 -20.94 2.40
N GLY A 154 -10.11 -20.82 1.84
CA GLY A 154 -11.01 -19.70 2.13
C GLY A 154 -11.32 -19.58 3.63
N GLY A 155 -11.38 -18.35 4.14
CA GLY A 155 -11.86 -18.04 5.48
C GLY A 155 -10.82 -18.12 6.63
N VAL A 156 -9.52 -18.27 6.34
CA VAL A 156 -8.47 -18.18 7.38
C VAL A 156 -7.95 -16.75 7.60
N GLY A 157 -8.51 -15.75 6.90
CA GLY A 157 -8.25 -14.33 7.10
C GLY A 157 -7.06 -13.75 6.32
N LYS A 158 -6.81 -14.24 5.10
CA LYS A 158 -5.75 -13.75 4.18
C LYS A 158 -5.83 -12.23 3.94
N THR A 159 -6.96 -11.77 3.41
CA THR A 159 -7.23 -10.34 3.13
C THR A 159 -7.11 -9.48 4.38
N THR A 160 -7.64 -9.95 5.51
CA THR A 160 -7.48 -9.29 6.82
C THR A 160 -6.01 -9.12 7.20
N VAL A 161 -5.21 -10.18 7.04
CA VAL A 161 -3.78 -10.14 7.35
C VAL A 161 -3.03 -9.19 6.42
N ALA A 162 -3.31 -9.21 5.12
CA ALA A 162 -2.70 -8.29 4.15
C ALA A 162 -2.99 -6.82 4.50
N ALA A 163 -4.27 -6.47 4.70
CA ALA A 163 -4.69 -5.09 4.97
C ALA A 163 -4.13 -4.55 6.29
N HIS A 164 -4.19 -5.33 7.38
CA HIS A 164 -3.75 -4.84 8.68
C HIS A 164 -2.23 -4.88 8.85
N LEU A 165 -1.53 -5.78 8.15
CA LEU A 165 -0.06 -5.70 8.07
C LEU A 165 0.38 -4.42 7.33
N ALA A 166 -0.28 -4.06 6.23
CA ALA A 166 -0.08 -2.76 5.58
C ALA A 166 -0.31 -1.60 6.56
N GLY A 167 -1.36 -1.70 7.37
CA GLY A 167 -1.63 -0.79 8.48
C GLY A 167 -0.46 -0.61 9.43
N ALA A 168 0.06 -1.72 9.97
CA ALA A 168 1.14 -1.69 10.96
C ALA A 168 2.42 -1.08 10.38
N LEU A 169 2.76 -1.44 9.14
CA LEU A 169 3.92 -0.89 8.43
C LEU A 169 3.71 0.60 8.08
N ALA A 170 2.50 1.02 7.72
CA ALA A 170 2.19 2.43 7.49
C ALA A 170 2.31 3.27 8.77
N LEU A 171 1.94 2.72 9.93
CA LEU A 171 2.18 3.36 11.23
C LEU A 171 3.68 3.46 11.58
N GLN A 172 4.51 2.58 11.03
CA GLN A 172 5.97 2.61 11.19
C GLN A 172 6.67 3.59 10.23
N GLY A 173 5.94 4.27 9.33
CA GLY A 173 6.52 5.30 8.46
C GLY A 173 6.52 4.98 6.96
N PHE A 174 5.88 3.90 6.53
CA PHE A 174 5.97 3.43 5.14
C PHE A 174 4.76 3.76 4.30
N ASP A 175 5.02 4.16 3.06
CA ASP A 175 4.02 4.06 2.00
C ASP A 175 3.95 2.63 1.50
N ILE A 176 2.73 2.10 1.46
CA ILE A 176 2.42 0.72 1.13
C ILE A 176 1.55 0.67 -0.11
N ALA A 177 1.87 -0.26 -1.02
CA ALA A 177 0.97 -0.69 -2.07
C ALA A 177 0.36 -2.05 -1.70
N LEU A 178 -0.96 -2.11 -1.63
CA LEU A 178 -1.73 -3.34 -1.56
C LEU A 178 -2.13 -3.77 -2.96
N VAL A 179 -1.82 -5.01 -3.35
CA VAL A 179 -2.20 -5.56 -4.66
C VAL A 179 -3.16 -6.72 -4.45
N ASP A 180 -4.41 -6.56 -4.85
CA ASP A 180 -5.42 -7.61 -4.78
C ASP A 180 -5.29 -8.53 -6.00
N LEU A 181 -4.72 -9.72 -5.79
CA LEU A 181 -4.61 -10.76 -6.81
C LEU A 181 -5.78 -11.75 -6.74
N ASP A 182 -6.73 -11.55 -5.81
CA ASP A 182 -7.90 -12.40 -5.64
C ASP A 182 -9.05 -11.86 -6.50
N PRO A 183 -9.59 -12.65 -7.46
CA PRO A 183 -10.71 -12.21 -8.29
C PRO A 183 -11.98 -11.85 -7.51
N GLU A 184 -12.09 -12.23 -6.24
CA GLU A 184 -13.22 -11.87 -5.38
C GLU A 184 -13.18 -10.40 -4.91
N GLU A 185 -12.04 -9.72 -5.06
CA GLU A 185 -11.83 -8.31 -4.71
C GLU A 185 -12.20 -7.97 -3.25
N ASN A 186 -11.98 -8.93 -2.33
CA ASN A 186 -12.32 -8.75 -0.92
C ASN A 186 -11.47 -7.66 -0.25
N LEU A 187 -10.26 -7.39 -0.75
CA LEU A 187 -9.40 -6.34 -0.21
C LEU A 187 -9.98 -4.96 -0.50
N LEU A 188 -10.45 -4.74 -1.73
CA LEU A 188 -11.12 -3.51 -2.14
C LEU A 188 -12.39 -3.26 -1.31
N ARG A 189 -13.13 -4.31 -0.95
CA ARG A 189 -14.30 -4.17 -0.06
C ARG A 189 -13.92 -3.78 1.37
N LEU A 190 -12.76 -4.19 1.84
CA LEU A 190 -12.30 -3.94 3.21
C LEU A 190 -11.70 -2.54 3.39
N VAL A 191 -10.88 -2.09 2.44
CA VAL A 191 -10.12 -0.83 2.56
C VAL A 191 -10.38 0.16 1.44
N GLY A 192 -11.38 -0.09 0.58
CA GLY A 192 -11.73 0.78 -0.54
C GLY A 192 -10.57 1.06 -1.48
N ASP A 193 -10.45 2.31 -1.92
CA ASP A 193 -9.34 2.80 -2.75
C ASP A 193 -8.04 3.04 -1.95
N GLY A 194 -8.05 2.77 -0.63
CA GLY A 194 -6.91 2.83 0.25
C GLY A 194 -7.16 3.60 1.55
N VAL A 195 -6.10 3.77 2.34
CA VAL A 195 -6.15 4.42 3.66
C VAL A 195 -5.03 5.47 3.79
N TYR A 196 -5.37 6.65 4.28
CA TYR A 196 -4.40 7.66 4.70
C TYR A 196 -4.15 7.55 6.20
N VAL A 197 -2.89 7.42 6.61
CA VAL A 197 -2.47 7.29 8.01
C VAL A 197 -1.80 8.61 8.43
N PRO A 198 -2.49 9.46 9.21
CA PRO A 198 -1.93 10.74 9.64
C PRO A 198 -0.68 10.58 10.51
N ASN A 199 0.27 11.48 10.36
CA ASN A 199 1.45 11.59 11.21
C ASN A 199 1.42 12.93 11.96
N SER A 200 1.48 12.90 13.29
CA SER A 200 1.45 14.12 14.12
C SER A 200 2.70 14.99 13.98
N GLY A 201 3.81 14.44 13.46
CA GLY A 201 5.09 15.13 13.30
C GLY A 201 5.49 15.50 11.88
N GLY A 202 4.63 15.26 10.87
CA GLY A 202 5.00 15.49 9.47
C GLY A 202 3.94 15.01 8.48
N VAL A 203 4.39 14.71 7.26
CA VAL A 203 3.50 14.15 6.23
C VAL A 203 3.09 12.74 6.63
N GLY A 204 1.80 12.42 6.51
CA GLY A 204 1.28 11.07 6.75
C GLY A 204 1.70 10.06 5.67
N ASN A 205 1.37 8.80 5.93
CA ASN A 205 1.66 7.69 5.03
C ASN A 205 0.40 7.19 4.34
N THR A 206 0.58 6.49 3.22
CA THR A 206 -0.54 5.97 2.43
C THR A 206 -0.47 4.46 2.30
N ILE A 207 -1.65 3.85 2.35
CA ILE A 207 -1.91 2.51 1.85
C ILE A 207 -2.72 2.70 0.57
N GLU A 208 -2.10 2.43 -0.57
CA GLU A 208 -2.70 2.55 -1.90
C GLU A 208 -3.13 1.15 -2.38
N VAL A 209 -4.35 0.98 -2.90
CA VAL A 209 -4.88 -0.34 -3.30
C VAL A 209 -4.95 -0.44 -4.83
N PHE A 210 -4.41 -1.54 -5.36
CA PHE A 210 -4.37 -1.86 -6.79
C PHE A 210 -5.01 -3.22 -7.05
N LYS A 211 -5.77 -3.33 -8.14
CA LYS A 211 -6.13 -4.64 -8.68
C LYS A 211 -4.92 -5.28 -9.33
N GLY A 212 -4.85 -6.60 -9.36
CA GLY A 212 -3.77 -7.34 -10.01
C GLY A 212 -3.57 -6.94 -11.48
N GLU A 213 -4.65 -6.69 -12.22
CA GLU A 213 -4.61 -6.25 -13.62
C GLU A 213 -4.13 -4.80 -13.82
N ASP A 214 -4.31 -3.95 -12.81
CA ASP A 214 -3.87 -2.54 -12.83
C ASP A 214 -2.45 -2.36 -12.28
N TRP A 215 -1.86 -3.41 -11.71
CA TRP A 215 -0.57 -3.32 -11.05
C TRP A 215 0.56 -3.03 -12.03
N HIS A 216 1.33 -2.00 -11.73
CA HIS A 216 2.59 -1.70 -12.41
C HIS A 216 3.57 -1.04 -11.43
N GLU A 217 4.87 -1.28 -11.63
CA GLU A 217 5.92 -0.85 -10.72
C GLU A 217 5.95 0.67 -10.52
N ASP A 218 5.74 1.42 -11.62
CA ASP A 218 5.72 2.88 -11.61
C ASP A 218 4.45 3.47 -10.97
N SER A 219 3.34 2.72 -10.97
CA SER A 219 2.09 3.17 -10.32
C SER A 219 2.27 3.37 -8.81
N ALA A 220 3.19 2.63 -8.21
CA ALA A 220 3.52 2.67 -6.79
C ALA A 220 4.98 3.08 -6.55
N ARG A 221 5.53 3.99 -7.36
CA ARG A 221 6.94 4.44 -7.26
C ARG A 221 7.35 4.90 -5.86
N ASN A 222 6.45 5.56 -5.14
CA ASN A 222 6.73 6.08 -3.78
C ASN A 222 6.55 5.02 -2.68
N CYS A 223 5.90 3.89 -2.99
CA CYS A 223 5.72 2.81 -2.03
C CYS A 223 7.02 2.01 -1.89
N LYS A 224 7.54 1.92 -0.65
CA LYS A 224 8.72 1.11 -0.34
C LYS A 224 8.35 -0.36 -0.13
N ILE A 225 7.10 -0.64 0.22
CA ILE A 225 6.61 -1.99 0.52
C ILE A 225 5.39 -2.28 -0.35
N ILE A 226 5.38 -3.47 -0.95
CA ILE A 226 4.26 -4.03 -1.71
C ILE A 226 3.77 -5.25 -0.96
N ILE A 227 2.45 -5.35 -0.75
CA ILE A 227 1.81 -6.50 -0.14
C ILE A 227 0.74 -7.03 -1.10
N CYS A 228 0.93 -8.24 -1.59
CA CYS A 228 0.00 -8.92 -2.47
C CYS A 228 -0.97 -9.79 -1.65
N ASP A 229 -2.27 -9.51 -1.74
CA ASP A 229 -3.32 -10.41 -1.26
C ASP A 229 -3.53 -11.51 -2.32
N CYS A 230 -2.83 -12.64 -2.16
CA CYS A 230 -2.73 -13.65 -3.21
C CYS A 230 -4.04 -14.44 -3.42
N SER A 231 -4.33 -14.91 -4.62
CA SER A 231 -5.41 -15.88 -4.82
C SER A 231 -5.12 -17.18 -4.04
N PRO A 232 -6.15 -17.87 -3.49
CA PRO A 232 -5.96 -19.14 -2.77
C PRO A 232 -5.31 -20.25 -3.60
N ALA A 233 -5.49 -20.21 -4.92
CA ALA A 233 -4.86 -21.13 -5.86
C ALA A 233 -3.56 -20.50 -6.36
N LEU A 234 -2.42 -21.15 -6.10
CA LEU A 234 -1.10 -20.57 -6.37
C LEU A 234 -0.93 -20.22 -7.86
N GLU A 235 -1.41 -21.09 -8.75
CA GLU A 235 -1.35 -20.96 -10.20
C GLU A 235 -2.13 -19.76 -10.77
N ARG A 236 -3.02 -19.15 -9.97
CA ARG A 236 -3.75 -17.92 -10.35
C ARG A 236 -2.98 -16.64 -10.03
N ASN A 237 -1.87 -16.75 -9.31
CA ASN A 237 -1.03 -15.60 -8.98
C ASN A 237 0.04 -15.42 -10.07
N PRO A 238 0.33 -14.19 -10.53
CA PRO A 238 1.37 -13.94 -11.51
C PRO A 238 2.74 -14.43 -11.00
N LYS A 239 3.40 -15.27 -11.79
CA LYS A 239 4.66 -15.90 -11.38
C LYS A 239 5.75 -14.84 -11.14
N GLU A 240 5.75 -13.79 -11.95
CA GLU A 240 6.69 -12.67 -11.87
C GLU A 240 6.59 -11.92 -10.54
N LEU A 241 5.41 -11.91 -9.90
CA LEU A 241 5.24 -11.35 -8.56
C LEU A 241 5.76 -12.31 -7.49
N ILE A 242 5.44 -13.61 -7.59
CA ILE A 242 5.92 -14.61 -6.65
C ILE A 242 7.46 -14.63 -6.62
N GLU A 243 8.11 -14.52 -7.78
CA GLU A 243 9.57 -14.45 -7.92
C GLU A 243 10.18 -13.22 -7.23
N LYS A 244 9.41 -12.13 -7.05
CA LYS A 244 9.85 -10.91 -6.34
C LYS A 244 9.65 -10.95 -4.83
N PHE A 245 8.84 -11.87 -4.31
CA PHE A 245 8.49 -11.88 -2.88
C PHE A 245 9.73 -12.08 -2.00
N ASP A 246 9.99 -11.10 -1.13
CA ASP A 246 11.00 -11.22 -0.08
C ASP A 246 10.42 -12.01 1.11
N TYR A 247 9.13 -11.82 1.38
CA TYR A 247 8.42 -12.43 2.51
C TYR A 247 7.08 -13.03 2.04
N CYS A 248 6.73 -14.21 2.53
CA CYS A 248 5.40 -14.77 2.34
C CYS A 248 4.78 -15.09 3.69
N ILE A 249 3.50 -14.75 3.87
CA ILE A 249 2.74 -15.04 5.08
C ILE A 249 1.64 -16.03 4.74
N ILE A 250 1.56 -17.12 5.51
CA ILE A 250 0.62 -18.21 5.33
C ILE A 250 -0.19 -18.34 6.63
N PRO A 251 -1.34 -17.65 6.74
CA PRO A 251 -2.20 -17.73 7.90
C PRO A 251 -2.89 -19.08 7.99
N THR A 252 -3.01 -19.61 9.19
CA THR A 252 -3.75 -20.82 9.52
C THR A 252 -4.41 -20.69 10.89
N THR A 253 -5.20 -21.67 11.30
CA THR A 253 -5.93 -21.63 12.58
C THR A 253 -5.37 -22.64 13.56
N LEU A 254 -5.32 -22.29 14.85
CA LEU A 254 -4.88 -23.21 15.90
C LEU A 254 -6.03 -24.08 16.40
N ASN A 255 -6.43 -25.04 15.56
CA ASN A 255 -7.42 -26.06 15.89
C ASN A 255 -7.08 -27.38 15.16
N PRO A 256 -7.72 -28.52 15.52
CA PRO A 256 -7.39 -29.81 14.88
C PRO A 256 -7.50 -29.83 13.36
N LEU A 257 -8.45 -29.09 12.77
CA LEU A 257 -8.61 -29.00 11.31
C LEU A 257 -7.48 -28.19 10.68
N GLY A 258 -7.12 -27.05 11.27
CA GLY A 258 -6.01 -26.21 10.84
C GLY A 258 -4.66 -26.91 10.94
N ILE A 259 -4.46 -27.71 11.98
CA ILE A 259 -3.21 -28.46 12.18
C ILE A 259 -3.13 -29.67 11.25
N ASN A 260 -4.16 -30.51 11.19
CA ASN A 260 -4.10 -31.78 10.46
C ASN A 260 -4.35 -31.60 8.95
N LYS A 261 -5.43 -30.91 8.57
CA LYS A 261 -5.82 -30.77 7.16
C LYS A 261 -5.03 -29.65 6.49
N HIS A 262 -4.96 -28.46 7.09
CA HIS A 262 -4.21 -27.37 6.47
C HIS A 262 -2.70 -27.60 6.61
N GLY A 263 -2.23 -28.35 7.61
CA GLY A 263 -0.81 -28.72 7.72
C GLY A 263 -0.26 -29.32 6.44
N LYS A 264 -0.93 -30.31 5.85
CA LYS A 264 -0.49 -30.88 4.56
C LYS A 264 -0.51 -29.84 3.43
N VAL A 265 -1.61 -29.10 3.30
CA VAL A 265 -1.76 -28.11 2.22
C VAL A 265 -0.71 -27.01 2.32
N ILE A 266 -0.37 -26.55 3.53
CA ILE A 266 0.67 -25.56 3.78
C ILE A 266 2.04 -26.10 3.35
N LYS A 267 2.35 -27.37 3.65
CA LYS A 267 3.60 -28.00 3.16
C LYS A 267 3.66 -28.03 1.63
N ASP A 268 2.54 -28.33 0.97
CA ASP A 268 2.46 -28.35 -0.49
C ASP A 268 2.64 -26.92 -1.06
N THR A 269 1.95 -25.92 -0.50
CA THR A 269 2.12 -24.50 -0.85
C THR A 269 3.56 -24.03 -0.65
N VAL A 270 4.23 -24.40 0.45
CA VAL A 270 5.65 -24.08 0.70
C VAL A 270 6.53 -24.65 -0.41
N ARG A 271 6.34 -25.92 -0.78
CA ARG A 271 7.11 -26.56 -1.86
C ARG A 271 6.89 -25.87 -3.20
N GLU A 272 5.65 -25.55 -3.52
CA GLU A 272 5.30 -24.89 -4.77
C GLU A 272 5.86 -23.47 -4.85
N ILE A 273 5.79 -22.69 -3.77
CA ILE A 273 6.44 -21.37 -3.69
C ILE A 273 7.95 -21.53 -3.84
N ARG A 274 8.59 -22.51 -3.18
CA ARG A 274 10.04 -22.76 -3.30
C ARG A 274 10.49 -23.12 -4.71
N ASN A 275 9.64 -23.79 -5.49
CA ASN A 275 9.92 -24.09 -6.90
C ASN A 275 9.96 -22.83 -7.78
N ILE A 276 9.30 -21.75 -7.35
CA ILE A 276 9.24 -20.47 -8.06
C ILE A 276 10.25 -19.48 -7.48
N ASN A 277 10.29 -19.36 -6.15
CA ASN A 277 11.11 -18.43 -5.39
C ASN A 277 11.85 -19.16 -4.25
N PRO A 278 13.13 -19.54 -4.47
CA PRO A 278 13.94 -20.21 -3.45
C PRO A 278 14.41 -19.24 -2.34
N ASN A 279 14.23 -17.93 -2.50
CA ASN A 279 14.84 -16.91 -1.64
C ASN A 279 13.90 -16.28 -0.62
N ALA A 280 12.58 -16.38 -0.81
CA ALA A 280 11.58 -15.79 0.07
C ALA A 280 11.65 -16.36 1.50
N HIS A 281 11.47 -15.53 2.52
CA HIS A 281 11.20 -16.01 3.87
C HIS A 281 9.70 -16.37 4.00
N LEU A 282 9.38 -17.60 4.40
CA LEU A 282 8.01 -18.10 4.49
C LEU A 282 7.58 -18.18 5.95
N PHE A 283 6.51 -17.49 6.34
CA PHE A 283 6.02 -17.43 7.71
C PHE A 283 4.65 -18.09 7.83
N VAL A 284 4.56 -19.17 8.62
CA VAL A 284 3.26 -19.75 8.99
C VAL A 284 2.75 -19.05 10.24
N LEU A 285 1.63 -18.34 10.09
CA LEU A 285 1.05 -17.49 11.14
C LEU A 285 -0.23 -18.10 11.69
N VAL A 286 -0.36 -18.18 13.02
CA VAL A 286 -1.65 -18.50 13.65
C VAL A 286 -2.54 -17.27 13.65
N ASN A 287 -3.66 -17.37 12.93
CA ASN A 287 -4.75 -16.41 12.87
C ASN A 287 -6.02 -16.97 13.51
N GLN A 288 -6.96 -16.08 13.83
CA GLN A 288 -8.22 -16.36 14.53
C GLN A 288 -7.98 -17.12 15.84
N PHE A 289 -6.93 -16.74 16.56
CA PHE A 289 -6.58 -17.35 17.82
C PHE A 289 -7.67 -17.07 18.86
N LYS A 290 -8.27 -18.15 19.36
CA LYS A 290 -9.24 -18.12 20.46
C LYS A 290 -8.51 -18.35 21.77
N GLN A 291 -8.98 -17.71 22.84
CA GLN A 291 -8.43 -17.96 24.16
C GLN A 291 -8.71 -19.42 24.58
N LEU A 292 -7.68 -20.10 25.07
CA LEU A 292 -7.71 -21.50 25.45
C LEU A 292 -7.22 -21.65 26.90
N THR A 293 -7.58 -22.77 27.53
CA THR A 293 -6.93 -23.17 28.78
C THR A 293 -5.47 -23.56 28.52
N THR A 294 -4.60 -23.36 29.51
CA THR A 294 -3.15 -23.63 29.40
C THR A 294 -2.86 -25.04 28.87
N ASN A 295 -3.53 -26.05 29.39
CA ASN A 295 -3.35 -27.45 28.95
C ASN A 295 -3.71 -27.63 27.47
N ARG A 296 -4.81 -27.03 27.02
CA ARG A 296 -5.27 -27.13 25.63
C ARG A 296 -4.38 -26.33 24.68
N PHE A 297 -3.94 -25.15 25.10
CA PHE A 297 -2.98 -24.35 24.36
C PHE A 297 -1.67 -25.11 24.15
N ASN A 298 -1.07 -25.65 25.22
CA ASN A 298 0.19 -26.39 25.15
C ASN A 298 0.09 -27.62 24.24
N LEU A 299 -1.03 -28.35 24.30
CA LEU A 299 -1.27 -29.49 23.42
C LEU A 299 -1.34 -29.07 21.94
N LEU A 300 -2.13 -28.04 21.62
CA LEU A 300 -2.29 -27.57 20.24
C LEU A 300 -1.02 -26.92 19.71
N ARG A 301 -0.33 -26.09 20.50
CA ARG A 301 0.96 -25.48 20.16
C ARG A 301 2.00 -26.55 19.82
N ARG A 302 2.20 -27.54 20.70
CA ARG A 302 3.14 -28.64 20.44
C ARG A 302 2.79 -29.38 19.16
N THR A 303 1.51 -29.68 18.94
CA THR A 303 1.07 -30.39 17.73
C THR A 303 1.32 -29.54 16.47
N PHE A 304 1.02 -28.24 16.53
CA PHE A 304 1.25 -27.29 15.46
C PHE A 304 2.73 -27.19 15.08
N LEU A 305 3.63 -26.98 16.05
CA LEU A 305 5.07 -26.92 15.80
C LEU A 305 5.62 -28.24 15.23
N ASN A 306 5.16 -29.38 15.75
CA ASN A 306 5.56 -30.70 15.27
C ASN A 306 5.17 -30.94 13.80
N VAL A 307 4.06 -30.37 13.32
CA VAL A 307 3.67 -30.51 11.91
C VAL A 307 4.76 -29.97 10.98
N TYR A 308 5.42 -28.87 11.34
CA TYR A 308 6.39 -28.19 10.49
C TYR A 308 7.85 -28.39 10.91
N GLN A 309 8.11 -29.25 11.90
CA GLN A 309 9.45 -29.49 12.44
C GLN A 309 10.46 -29.89 11.36
N GLU A 310 10.08 -30.81 10.47
CA GLU A 310 10.94 -31.29 9.39
C GLU A 310 11.34 -30.17 8.40
N ILE A 311 10.39 -29.34 7.98
CA ILE A 311 10.67 -28.21 7.08
C ILE A 311 11.52 -27.17 7.80
N SER A 312 11.21 -26.87 9.05
CA SER A 312 11.98 -25.90 9.87
C SER A 312 13.43 -26.33 10.09
N GLN A 313 13.74 -27.63 10.00
CA GLN A 313 15.10 -28.16 10.10
C GLN A 313 15.86 -28.17 8.76
N THR A 314 15.14 -28.10 7.64
CA THR A 314 15.71 -28.28 6.29
C THR A 314 15.68 -27.01 5.43
N ASP A 315 14.84 -26.04 5.79
CA ASP A 315 14.68 -24.74 5.12
C ASP A 315 14.92 -23.62 6.15
N ASP A 316 16.08 -22.99 6.08
CA ASP A 316 16.52 -21.91 6.98
C ASP A 316 15.72 -20.62 6.83
N LYS A 317 14.97 -20.50 5.73
CA LYS A 317 14.06 -19.39 5.44
C LYS A 317 12.60 -19.73 5.68
N PHE A 318 12.30 -20.90 6.25
CA PHE A 318 10.97 -21.26 6.70
C PHE A 318 10.80 -20.99 8.21
N HIS A 319 9.75 -20.26 8.55
CA HIS A 319 9.46 -19.75 9.88
C HIS A 319 8.10 -20.25 10.34
N CYS A 320 8.08 -21.26 11.21
CA CYS A 320 6.88 -21.63 11.94
C CYS A 320 6.75 -20.71 13.17
N ILE A 321 5.92 -19.67 13.09
CA ILE A 321 5.78 -18.70 14.17
C ILE A 321 5.15 -19.38 15.38
N ASP A 322 5.81 -19.32 16.52
CA ASP A 322 5.23 -19.82 17.76
C ASP A 322 4.02 -18.96 18.16
N PRO A 323 2.81 -19.54 18.32
CA PRO A 323 1.63 -18.79 18.73
C PRO A 323 1.74 -18.16 20.12
N GLU A 324 2.69 -18.58 20.95
CA GLU A 324 3.01 -17.91 22.21
C GLU A 324 3.70 -16.55 21.99
N GLU A 325 4.50 -16.42 20.92
CA GLU A 325 5.20 -15.18 20.59
C GLU A 325 4.32 -14.23 19.76
N VAL A 326 3.71 -14.75 18.70
CA VAL A 326 2.87 -13.96 17.79
C VAL A 326 1.68 -14.77 17.33
N HIS A 327 0.50 -14.18 17.49
CA HIS A 327 -0.74 -14.67 16.92
C HIS A 327 -1.67 -13.49 16.64
N ILE A 328 -2.59 -13.69 15.69
CA ILE A 328 -3.68 -12.74 15.46
C ILE A 328 -4.93 -13.28 16.15
N ARG A 329 -5.51 -12.48 17.05
CA ARG A 329 -6.66 -12.89 17.86
C ARG A 329 -7.93 -12.93 17.03
N SER A 330 -8.85 -13.83 17.38
CA SER A 330 -10.22 -13.75 16.89
C SER A 330 -10.97 -12.63 17.60
N SER A 331 -11.86 -11.93 16.90
CA SER A 331 -12.78 -10.96 17.50
C SER A 331 -14.22 -11.29 17.12
N ASP A 332 -15.06 -11.56 18.12
CA ASP A 332 -16.50 -11.71 17.94
C ASP A 332 -17.18 -10.35 17.64
N LEU A 333 -16.54 -9.25 18.04
CA LEU A 333 -16.95 -7.88 17.69
C LEU A 333 -16.58 -7.48 16.25
N LEU A 334 -16.06 -8.44 15.46
CA LEU A 334 -15.72 -8.26 14.04
C LEU A 334 -14.74 -7.10 13.75
N TYR A 335 -13.96 -6.67 14.74
CA TYR A 335 -12.98 -5.58 14.56
C TYR A 335 -12.10 -5.82 13.34
N TYR A 336 -11.47 -6.99 13.23
CA TYR A 336 -10.58 -7.33 12.11
C TYR A 336 -11.28 -7.48 10.74
N TRP A 337 -12.60 -7.66 10.71
CA TRP A 337 -13.39 -7.82 9.47
C TRP A 337 -14.11 -6.54 9.05
N GLY A 338 -13.86 -5.43 9.74
CA GLY A 338 -14.38 -4.14 9.34
C GLY A 338 -15.85 -3.94 9.67
N ILE A 339 -16.24 -4.16 10.94
CA ILE A 339 -17.58 -3.81 11.43
C ILE A 339 -18.00 -2.38 11.05
N HIS A 340 -17.04 -1.45 10.93
CA HIS A 340 -17.22 -0.08 10.45
C HIS A 340 -17.85 0.01 9.04
N LEU A 341 -17.73 -1.03 8.20
CA LEU A 341 -18.39 -1.10 6.89
C LEU A 341 -19.91 -1.24 7.01
N LEU A 342 -20.38 -1.75 8.15
CA LEU A 342 -21.79 -2.00 8.44
C LEU A 342 -22.38 -0.98 9.41
N GLU A 343 -21.55 -0.25 10.16
CA GLU A 343 -21.99 0.73 11.16
C GLU A 343 -22.63 1.97 10.53
N ASP A 344 -22.19 2.37 9.33
CA ASP A 344 -22.79 3.45 8.54
C ASP A 344 -23.00 2.98 7.09
N PRO A 345 -24.12 2.28 6.79
CA PRO A 345 -24.37 1.73 5.46
C PRO A 345 -24.51 2.81 4.37
N ASP A 346 -24.88 4.03 4.77
CA ASP A 346 -25.04 5.16 3.86
C ASP A 346 -23.69 5.83 3.55
N ASN A 347 -22.71 5.73 4.47
CA ASN A 347 -21.33 6.20 4.28
C ASN A 347 -20.30 5.18 4.81
N PRO A 348 -20.14 4.03 4.12
CA PRO A 348 -19.19 3.01 4.55
C PRO A 348 -17.77 3.59 4.56
N ARG A 349 -17.08 3.42 5.68
CA ARG A 349 -15.72 3.95 5.85
C ARG A 349 -14.70 2.92 5.42
N SER A 350 -13.79 3.31 4.56
CA SER A 350 -12.60 2.53 4.25
C SER A 350 -11.56 2.75 5.33
N GLU A 351 -11.56 1.94 6.39
CA GLU A 351 -10.61 2.11 7.48
C GLU A 351 -10.06 0.77 7.99
N LEU A 352 -8.92 0.85 8.67
CA LEU A 352 -8.37 -0.31 9.38
C LEU A 352 -8.99 -0.39 10.76
N ALA A 353 -8.98 -1.58 11.37
CA ALA A 353 -9.45 -1.82 12.74
C ALA A 353 -8.53 -1.23 13.82
N PHE A 354 -7.92 -0.07 13.58
CA PHE A 354 -6.83 0.50 14.36
C PHE A 354 -7.28 1.61 15.33
N GLN A 355 -8.59 1.86 15.41
CA GLN A 355 -9.16 2.81 16.36
C GLN A 355 -8.94 2.34 17.81
N LEU A 356 -8.72 3.31 18.70
CA LEU A 356 -8.55 3.06 20.13
C LEU A 356 -9.91 2.85 20.80
N VAL A 357 -10.09 1.71 21.48
CA VAL A 357 -11.25 1.42 22.33
C VAL A 357 -10.76 1.28 23.77
N GLY A 358 -11.22 2.17 24.66
CA GLY A 358 -10.74 2.20 26.05
C GLY A 358 -9.23 2.46 26.17
N GLY A 359 -8.65 3.19 25.22
CA GLY A 359 -7.22 3.51 25.17
C GLY A 359 -6.32 2.41 24.62
N ARG A 360 -6.87 1.27 24.16
CA ARG A 360 -6.11 0.17 23.55
C ARG A 360 -6.65 -0.18 22.17
N CYS A 361 -5.81 -0.77 21.33
CA CYS A 361 -6.26 -1.29 20.04
C CYS A 361 -5.61 -2.65 19.77
N TYR A 362 -6.35 -3.71 20.10
CA TYR A 362 -5.85 -5.06 19.98
C TYR A 362 -5.49 -5.48 18.54
N PRO A 363 -6.28 -5.15 17.50
CA PRO A 363 -5.84 -5.42 16.13
C PRO A 363 -4.52 -4.74 15.80
N ARG A 364 -4.37 -3.45 16.13
CA ARG A 364 -3.13 -2.72 15.90
C ARG A 364 -1.94 -3.38 16.61
N ASP A 365 -2.10 -3.73 17.88
CA ASP A 365 -1.02 -4.33 18.66
C ASP A 365 -0.61 -5.70 18.09
N ASP A 366 -1.56 -6.54 17.65
CA ASP A 366 -1.28 -7.84 17.03
C ASP A 366 -0.44 -7.71 15.75
N PHE A 367 -0.78 -6.75 14.88
CA PHE A 367 -0.08 -6.58 13.61
C PHE A 367 1.25 -5.83 13.75
N ILE A 368 1.40 -4.96 14.74
CA ILE A 368 2.71 -4.39 15.12
C ILE A 368 3.63 -5.51 15.60
N ASN A 369 3.15 -6.40 16.48
CA ASN A 369 3.94 -7.54 16.95
C ASN A 369 4.36 -8.47 15.81
N LEU A 370 3.48 -8.70 14.82
CA LEU A 370 3.82 -9.46 13.61
C LEU A 370 4.91 -8.78 12.78
N ALA A 371 4.78 -7.47 12.52
CA ALA A 371 5.79 -6.71 11.79
C ALA A 371 7.15 -6.77 12.50
N ASP A 372 7.19 -6.50 13.81
CA ASP A 372 8.39 -6.54 14.63
C ASP A 372 9.03 -7.95 14.67
N TYR A 373 8.22 -9.01 14.65
CA TYR A 373 8.73 -10.38 14.56
C TYR A 373 9.40 -10.64 13.22
N ILE A 374 8.77 -10.25 12.11
CA ILE A 374 9.34 -10.42 10.77
C ILE A 374 10.67 -9.66 10.68
N GLU A 375 10.73 -8.41 11.14
CA GLU A 375 11.96 -7.61 11.18
C GLU A 375 13.11 -8.33 11.91
N ARG A 376 12.83 -8.82 13.13
CA ARG A 376 13.82 -9.51 13.96
C ARG A 376 14.34 -10.78 13.31
N GLN A 377 13.47 -11.60 12.71
CA GLN A 377 13.87 -12.88 12.12
C GLN A 377 14.65 -12.73 10.81
N THR A 378 14.53 -11.59 10.14
CA THR A 378 15.08 -11.38 8.80
C THR A 378 16.21 -10.36 8.76
N GLN A 379 16.65 -9.88 9.94
CA GLN A 379 17.76 -8.93 10.12
C GLN A 379 17.62 -7.67 9.27
N ILE A 380 16.40 -7.15 9.16
CA ILE A 380 16.15 -5.96 8.34
C ILE A 380 16.58 -4.71 9.11
N GLU A 381 17.84 -4.31 8.97
CA GLU A 381 18.29 -2.98 9.42
C GLU A 381 17.71 -1.84 8.54
N HIS A 382 17.12 -2.18 7.37
CA HIS A 382 16.70 -1.22 6.34
C HIS A 382 15.24 -0.73 6.44
N LEU A 383 14.42 -1.24 7.37
CA LEU A 383 13.07 -0.72 7.61
C LEU A 383 13.08 0.54 8.51
N ARG A 384 14.25 1.08 8.84
CA ARG A 384 14.37 2.34 9.58
C ARG A 384 15.23 3.39 8.85
N GLY A 385 15.41 3.23 7.53
CA GLY A 385 16.21 4.11 6.66
C GLY A 385 15.39 5.07 5.79
#